data_AF-A0A5R9PIQ5-F1
#
_entry.id   AF-A0A5R9PIQ5-F1
#
_cell.length_a   1.000
_cell.length_b   1.000
_cell.length_c   1.000
_cell.angle_alpha   90.00
_cell.angle_beta   90.00
_cell.angle_gamma   90.00
#
_symmetry.space_group_name_H-M   'P 1'
#
loop_
_entity.id
_entity.type
_entity.pdbx_description
1 polymer ?
#
loop_
_entity_poly.entity_id
_entity_poly.type
_entity_poly.pdbx_seq_one_letter_code
_entity_poly.pdbx_strand_id
1 'polypeptide(L)'
;MRHVPVLIPRLLAIATVAGLLLSTSCRERAVPGGSGHYWNGSAAGPEVVRAEKVDAAAAQRLASAHWTRQACSLDMVDQGPPDAEISREDVHRLDGFLLGQDGLAAGGFHVVLKGADQFRAPARTGKARPDVAAYFRRPELAAAGFEIGLSLAAVPPGAYEVVFLIDHPQGDYFCESGKRIRVVE
;
A
#
# COMPACT_ATOMS: atom_id res chain seq x y z
N MET A 1 -12.31 29.31 -36.82
CA MET A 1 -12.40 28.06 -36.05
C MET A 1 -13.86 27.91 -35.60
N ARG A 2 -14.59 26.93 -36.13
CA ARG A 2 -16.04 26.77 -35.89
C ARG A 2 -16.25 25.78 -34.75
N HIS A 3 -16.88 26.23 -33.67
CA HIS A 3 -17.35 25.37 -32.58
C HIS A 3 -18.59 24.59 -33.02
N VAL A 4 -18.56 23.28 -32.87
CA VAL A 4 -19.73 22.40 -33.01
C VAL A 4 -20.10 21.88 -31.62
N PRO A 5 -21.29 22.20 -31.09
CA PRO A 5 -21.78 21.60 -29.85
C PRO A 5 -22.38 20.22 -30.15
N VAL A 6 -21.89 19.19 -29.46
CA VAL A 6 -22.45 17.83 -29.52
C VAL A 6 -23.40 17.65 -28.33
N LEU A 7 -24.70 17.62 -28.62
CA LEU A 7 -25.74 17.13 -27.70
C LEU A 7 -25.66 15.60 -27.63
N ILE A 8 -25.46 15.04 -26.43
CA ILE A 8 -25.64 13.61 -26.19
C ILE A 8 -26.89 13.40 -25.32
N PRO A 9 -27.89 12.63 -25.79
CA PRO A 9 -29.11 12.39 -25.06
C PRO A 9 -28.89 11.36 -23.94
N ARG A 10 -29.41 11.69 -22.75
CA ARG A 10 -29.54 10.78 -21.61
C ARG A 10 -30.68 9.79 -21.89
N LEU A 11 -30.34 8.52 -22.06
CA LEU A 11 -31.31 7.41 -22.00
C LEU A 11 -31.20 6.71 -20.65
N LEU A 12 -32.20 6.98 -19.80
CA LEU A 12 -32.52 6.19 -18.62
C LEU A 12 -33.17 4.88 -19.08
N ALA A 13 -32.60 3.74 -18.70
CA ALA A 13 -33.29 2.46 -18.75
C ALA A 13 -33.23 1.82 -17.36
N ILE A 14 -34.36 1.88 -16.65
CA ILE A 14 -34.58 1.21 -15.37
C ILE A 14 -35.14 -0.18 -15.70
N ALA A 15 -34.37 -1.23 -15.42
CA ALA A 15 -34.84 -2.61 -15.48
C ALA A 15 -34.96 -3.16 -14.06
N THR A 16 -36.20 -3.23 -13.57
CA THR A 16 -36.57 -3.87 -12.30
C THR A 16 -36.63 -5.38 -12.53
N VAL A 17 -35.67 -6.13 -11.99
CA VAL A 17 -35.70 -7.60 -11.98
C VAL A 17 -36.05 -8.06 -10.57
N ALA A 18 -37.30 -8.48 -10.38
CA ALA A 18 -37.76 -9.23 -9.23
C ALA A 18 -37.33 -10.70 -9.40
N GLY A 19 -36.27 -11.11 -8.70
CA GLY A 19 -35.74 -12.48 -8.72
C GLY A 19 -36.04 -13.21 -7.41
N LEU A 20 -36.80 -14.30 -7.52
CA LEU A 20 -37.16 -15.27 -6.48
C LEU A 20 -35.97 -15.72 -5.62
N LEU A 21 -36.16 -15.70 -4.30
CA LEU A 21 -35.29 -16.31 -3.29
C LEU A 21 -35.54 -17.83 -3.25
N LEU A 22 -34.59 -18.61 -3.78
CA LEU A 22 -34.49 -20.06 -3.51
C LEU A 22 -33.45 -20.27 -2.41
N SER A 23 -33.92 -20.63 -1.22
CA SER A 23 -33.10 -21.01 -0.06
C SER A 23 -32.54 -22.42 -0.24
N THR A 24 -31.40 -22.55 -0.91
CA THR A 24 -30.63 -23.80 -0.88
C THR A 24 -29.88 -23.91 0.45
N SER A 25 -30.31 -24.84 1.28
CA SER A 25 -29.64 -25.30 2.51
C SER A 25 -28.18 -25.65 2.23
N CYS A 26 -27.25 -24.84 2.74
CA CYS A 26 -25.82 -25.17 2.74
C CYS A 26 -25.58 -26.27 3.78
N ARG A 27 -25.43 -27.50 3.28
CA ARG A 27 -24.99 -28.66 4.04
C ARG A 27 -23.52 -28.45 4.44
N GLU A 28 -23.28 -28.20 5.72
CA GLU A 28 -21.96 -28.05 6.30
C GLU A 28 -21.16 -29.35 6.12
N ARG A 29 -20.20 -29.35 5.18
CA ARG A 29 -19.20 -30.41 5.07
C ARG A 29 -18.18 -30.19 6.17
N ALA A 30 -18.18 -31.06 7.17
CA ALA A 30 -17.08 -31.18 8.11
C ALA A 30 -15.79 -31.44 7.32
N VAL A 31 -14.90 -30.44 7.29
CA VAL A 31 -13.55 -30.59 6.74
C VAL A 31 -12.71 -31.32 7.79
N PRO A 32 -12.08 -32.46 7.48
CA PRO A 32 -11.22 -33.15 8.42
C PRO A 32 -10.05 -32.23 8.80
N GLY A 33 -9.85 -32.06 10.12
CA GLY A 33 -8.81 -31.21 10.70
C GLY A 33 -7.42 -31.69 10.29
N GLY A 34 -6.89 -31.10 9.22
CA GLY A 34 -5.46 -31.14 8.94
C GLY A 34 -4.75 -30.33 10.01
N SER A 35 -3.95 -31.01 10.83
CA SER A 35 -3.00 -30.41 11.76
C SER A 35 -2.09 -29.45 11.00
N GLY A 36 -2.46 -28.17 11.04
CA GLY A 36 -1.76 -27.10 10.36
C GLY A 36 -0.37 -26.92 10.95
N HIS A 37 0.63 -27.21 10.14
CA HIS A 37 1.93 -26.57 10.26
C HIS A 37 1.77 -25.10 9.82
N TYR A 38 1.11 -24.30 10.65
CA TYR A 38 1.11 -22.85 10.50
C TYR A 38 2.47 -22.34 10.94
N TRP A 39 3.27 -21.95 9.95
CA TRP A 39 4.33 -20.94 10.01
C TRP A 39 5.03 -20.78 11.36
N ASN A 40 6.20 -21.42 11.47
CA ASN A 40 7.20 -21.14 12.50
C ASN A 40 7.98 -19.84 12.14
N GLY A 41 7.25 -18.80 11.71
CA GLY A 41 7.80 -17.49 11.36
C GLY A 41 7.97 -16.69 12.64
N SER A 42 9.23 -16.39 12.99
CA SER A 42 9.60 -15.62 14.18
C SER A 42 8.69 -14.40 14.37
N ALA A 43 8.07 -14.34 15.55
CA ALA A 43 7.27 -13.23 16.06
C ALA A 43 8.13 -12.00 16.40
N ALA A 44 9.07 -11.65 15.53
CA ALA A 44 9.71 -10.34 15.60
C ALA A 44 8.64 -9.33 15.16
N GLY A 45 8.31 -8.40 16.04
CA GLY A 45 7.43 -7.29 15.70
C GLY A 45 7.97 -6.47 14.51
N PRO A 46 7.20 -5.50 14.03
CA PRO A 46 7.62 -4.69 12.89
C PRO A 46 8.97 -4.02 13.15
N GLU A 47 9.79 -3.94 12.11
CA GLU A 47 11.02 -3.17 12.18
C GLU A 47 10.66 -1.70 12.44
N VAL A 48 11.18 -1.15 13.54
CA VAL A 48 10.99 0.25 13.89
C VAL A 48 12.12 1.08 13.27
N VAL A 49 11.75 1.92 12.30
CA VAL A 49 12.60 2.96 11.74
C VAL A 49 12.57 4.17 12.67
N ARG A 50 13.69 4.40 13.35
CA ARG A 50 13.87 5.56 14.21
C ARG A 50 14.16 6.82 13.41
N ALA A 51 13.95 7.98 14.04
CA ALA A 51 14.09 9.29 13.42
C ALA A 51 15.46 9.53 12.76
N GLU A 52 16.55 8.98 13.30
CA GLU A 52 17.89 9.10 12.71
C GLU A 52 18.06 8.41 11.35
N LYS A 53 17.16 7.49 11.01
CA LYS A 53 17.11 6.83 9.71
C LYS A 53 16.13 7.50 8.73
N VAL A 54 15.47 8.57 9.16
CA VAL A 54 14.60 9.38 8.31
C VAL A 54 15.42 10.51 7.73
N ASP A 55 15.68 10.47 6.43
CA ASP A 55 16.51 11.47 5.74
C ASP A 55 15.71 12.34 4.76
N ALA A 56 16.14 13.59 4.59
CA ALA A 56 15.47 14.57 3.72
C ALA A 56 15.85 14.44 2.22
N ALA A 57 16.60 13.40 1.83
CA ALA A 57 17.30 13.32 0.55
C ALA A 57 16.51 12.54 -0.53
N ALA A 58 15.17 12.65 -0.52
CA ALA A 58 14.32 11.94 -1.47
C ALA A 58 14.04 12.72 -2.77
N ALA A 59 14.10 14.06 -2.74
CA ALA A 59 13.59 14.90 -3.84
C ALA A 59 14.23 14.65 -5.19
N GLN A 60 15.56 14.66 -5.27
CA GLN A 60 16.27 14.45 -6.54
C GLN A 60 16.09 13.03 -7.05
N ARG A 61 16.16 12.03 -6.17
CA ARG A 61 16.00 10.62 -6.55
C ARG A 61 14.60 10.33 -7.07
N LEU A 62 13.58 10.79 -6.34
CA LEU A 62 12.19 10.61 -6.74
C LEU A 62 11.88 11.32 -8.07
N ALA A 63 12.44 12.51 -8.31
CA ALA A 63 12.27 13.23 -9.57
C ALA A 63 12.89 12.50 -10.78
N SER A 64 13.94 11.72 -10.57
CA SER A 64 14.57 10.90 -11.61
C SER A 64 14.02 9.46 -11.71
N ALA A 65 13.19 9.05 -10.76
CA ALA A 65 12.70 7.68 -10.68
C ALA A 65 11.64 7.39 -11.76
N HIS A 66 11.58 6.14 -12.20
CA HIS A 66 10.60 5.68 -13.18
C HIS A 66 9.36 5.09 -12.50
N TRP A 67 8.18 5.36 -13.02
CA TRP A 67 6.97 4.72 -12.49
C TRP A 67 7.02 3.20 -12.72
N THR A 68 6.77 2.39 -11.68
CA THR A 68 6.81 0.92 -11.77
C THR A 68 5.76 0.37 -12.74
N ARG A 69 4.65 1.10 -12.93
CA ARG A 69 3.42 0.61 -13.60
C ARG A 69 2.81 -0.63 -12.94
N GLN A 70 3.18 -0.89 -11.69
CA GLN A 70 2.67 -2.01 -10.91
C GLN A 70 1.79 -1.51 -9.77
N ALA A 71 0.96 -2.40 -9.23
CA ALA A 71 0.11 -2.07 -8.11
C ALA A 71 0.92 -1.95 -6.80
N CYS A 72 0.53 -0.98 -5.98
CA CYS A 72 0.95 -0.86 -4.59
C CYS A 72 -0.20 -0.27 -3.77
N SER A 73 -0.12 -0.40 -2.45
CA SER A 73 -1.09 0.21 -1.55
C SER A 73 -0.46 0.45 -0.19
N LEU A 74 -0.79 1.61 0.40
CA LEU A 74 -0.75 1.82 1.84
C LEU A 74 -2.16 1.50 2.35
N ASP A 75 -2.29 0.37 3.04
CA ASP A 75 -3.59 -0.17 3.46
C ASP A 75 -4.04 0.43 4.79
N MET A 76 -3.11 0.56 5.76
CA MET A 76 -3.44 1.06 7.10
C MET A 76 -2.31 1.90 7.70
N VAL A 77 -2.72 2.79 8.59
CA VAL A 77 -1.87 3.56 9.52
C VAL A 77 -2.44 3.32 10.92
N ASP A 78 -1.67 2.73 11.84
CA ASP A 78 -2.08 2.38 13.21
C ASP A 78 -3.40 1.60 13.31
N GLN A 79 -3.60 0.61 12.45
CA GLN A 79 -4.87 -0.16 12.32
C GLN A 79 -6.07 0.66 11.81
N GLY A 80 -5.89 1.95 11.53
CA GLY A 80 -6.86 2.85 10.94
C GLY A 80 -6.67 3.04 9.44
N PRO A 81 -7.55 3.86 8.81
CA PRO A 81 -7.41 4.23 7.41
C PRO A 81 -6.11 5.02 7.16
N PRO A 82 -5.55 4.92 5.94
CA PRO A 82 -4.26 5.54 5.62
C PRO A 82 -4.30 7.07 5.47
N ASP A 83 -5.50 7.67 5.42
CA ASP A 83 -5.69 9.12 5.34
C ASP A 83 -5.87 9.73 6.75
N ALA A 84 -4.96 9.40 7.67
CA ALA A 84 -5.00 9.77 9.08
C ALA A 84 -4.16 11.01 9.41
N GLU A 85 -4.55 11.69 10.49
CA GLU A 85 -3.66 12.57 11.24
C GLU A 85 -2.79 11.72 12.16
N ILE A 86 -1.49 11.91 12.11
CA ILE A 86 -0.52 11.16 12.90
C ILE A 86 0.44 12.11 13.61
N SER A 87 0.69 11.84 14.89
CA SER A 87 1.59 12.64 15.71
C SER A 87 3.05 12.43 15.26
N ARG A 88 3.92 13.36 15.61
CA ARG A 88 5.36 13.17 15.49
C ARG A 88 6.00 12.53 16.72
N GLU A 89 5.30 12.53 17.84
CA GLU A 89 5.79 12.04 19.13
C GLU A 89 5.75 10.51 19.20
N ASP A 90 4.87 9.89 18.41
CA ASP A 90 4.63 8.46 18.39
C ASP A 90 5.40 7.73 17.26
N VAL A 91 5.50 6.41 17.43
CA VAL A 91 5.91 5.50 16.36
C VAL A 91 4.64 4.95 15.72
N HIS A 92 4.46 5.24 14.43
CA HIS A 92 3.27 4.86 13.69
C HIS A 92 3.50 3.58 12.90
N ARG A 93 2.52 2.66 12.92
CA ARG A 93 2.59 1.42 12.13
C ARG A 93 2.02 1.65 10.74
N LEU A 94 2.82 1.43 9.72
CA LEU A 94 2.40 1.46 8.32
C LEU A 94 2.32 0.04 7.77
N ASP A 95 1.21 -0.27 7.12
CA ASP A 95 0.90 -1.59 6.59
C ASP A 95 0.46 -1.49 5.13
N GLY A 96 0.89 -2.43 4.29
CA GLY A 96 0.48 -2.43 2.88
C GLY A 96 1.07 -3.55 2.05
N PHE A 97 1.11 -3.35 0.73
CA PHE A 97 1.83 -4.21 -0.21
C PHE A 97 2.52 -3.38 -1.29
N LEU A 98 3.62 -3.91 -1.82
CA LEU A 98 4.40 -3.25 -2.86
C LEU A 98 4.94 -4.26 -3.86
N LEU A 99 4.61 -4.05 -5.14
CA LEU A 99 5.18 -4.82 -6.25
C LEU A 99 6.33 -4.05 -6.90
N GLY A 100 7.45 -4.74 -7.15
CA GLY A 100 8.59 -4.25 -7.93
C GLY A 100 8.28 -4.20 -9.41
N GLN A 101 9.15 -3.58 -10.22
CA GLN A 101 8.90 -3.40 -11.66
C GLN A 101 8.71 -4.71 -12.45
N ASP A 102 9.25 -5.81 -11.93
CA ASP A 102 9.14 -7.18 -12.45
C ASP A 102 7.79 -7.83 -12.09
N GLY A 103 6.95 -7.12 -11.34
CA GLY A 103 5.67 -7.58 -10.85
C GLY A 103 5.80 -8.61 -9.73
N LEU A 104 6.95 -8.73 -9.06
CA LEU A 104 7.15 -9.54 -7.86
C LEU A 104 7.14 -8.65 -6.61
N ALA A 105 7.29 -9.24 -5.42
CA ALA A 105 7.48 -8.46 -4.20
C ALA A 105 8.75 -7.58 -4.32
N ALA A 106 8.65 -6.28 -4.00
CA ALA A 106 9.72 -5.32 -4.30
C ALA A 106 11.04 -5.54 -3.55
N GLY A 107 11.06 -6.30 -2.45
CA GLY A 107 12.25 -6.45 -1.62
C GLY A 107 12.49 -5.20 -0.79
N GLY A 108 13.70 -4.63 -0.86
CA GLY A 108 14.05 -3.39 -0.15
C GLY A 108 13.52 -2.15 -0.88
N PHE A 109 12.97 -1.20 -0.13
CA PHE A 109 12.45 0.05 -0.68
C PHE A 109 12.49 1.16 0.38
N HIS A 110 12.02 2.35 0.02
CA HIS A 110 11.84 3.48 0.90
C HIS A 110 10.39 3.96 0.88
N VAL A 111 9.82 4.23 2.06
CA VAL A 111 8.60 5.03 2.19
C VAL A 111 9.02 6.49 2.10
N VAL A 112 8.49 7.21 1.12
CA VAL A 112 8.74 8.64 0.90
C VAL A 112 7.51 9.45 1.28
N LEU A 113 7.69 10.40 2.18
CA LEU A 113 6.72 11.41 2.54
C LEU A 113 6.97 12.64 1.70
N LYS A 114 6.14 12.86 0.68
CA LYS A 114 6.29 13.95 -0.30
C LYS A 114 5.36 15.11 0.07
N GLY A 115 5.93 16.19 0.61
CA GLY A 115 5.23 17.41 0.99
C GLY A 115 5.97 18.65 0.49
N ALA A 116 6.04 19.70 1.30
CA ALA A 116 6.89 20.87 1.02
C ALA A 116 8.37 20.46 0.98
N ASP A 117 8.76 19.64 1.95
CA ASP A 117 10.01 18.88 1.96
C ASP A 117 9.72 17.40 1.70
N GLN A 118 10.77 16.61 1.43
CA GLN A 118 10.63 15.18 1.19
C GLN A 118 11.48 14.38 2.15
N PHE A 119 10.85 13.44 2.85
CA PHE A 119 11.52 12.56 3.80
C PHE A 119 11.42 11.12 3.34
N ARG A 120 12.42 10.29 3.63
CA ARG A 120 12.35 8.86 3.36
C ARG A 120 12.77 8.01 4.53
N ALA A 121 12.17 6.83 4.63
CA ALA A 121 12.47 5.81 5.61
C ALA A 121 12.66 4.45 4.91
N PRO A 122 13.72 3.68 5.23
CA PRO A 122 13.93 2.36 4.64
C PRO A 122 12.85 1.38 5.12
N ALA A 123 12.44 0.48 4.22
CA ALA A 123 11.44 -0.55 4.46
C ALA A 123 11.73 -1.78 3.61
N ARG A 124 10.98 -2.86 3.86
CA ARG A 124 11.09 -4.07 3.05
C ARG A 124 9.77 -4.83 2.95
N THR A 125 9.55 -5.49 1.83
CA THR A 125 8.48 -6.48 1.69
C THR A 125 8.89 -7.81 2.34
N GLY A 126 7.92 -8.69 2.54
CA GLY A 126 8.09 -10.03 3.11
C GLY A 126 6.97 -10.45 4.06
N LYS A 127 6.09 -9.52 4.46
CA LYS A 127 4.90 -9.84 5.24
C LYS A 127 3.92 -10.66 4.41
N ALA A 128 3.40 -11.74 5.01
CA ALA A 128 2.45 -12.62 4.36
C ALA A 128 1.15 -11.88 4.02
N ARG A 129 0.76 -11.92 2.74
CA ARG A 129 -0.45 -11.34 2.15
C ARG A 129 -1.10 -12.32 1.17
N PRO A 130 -1.67 -13.44 1.66
CA PRO A 130 -2.34 -14.41 0.79
C PRO A 130 -3.54 -13.79 0.06
N ASP A 131 -4.13 -12.72 0.60
CA ASP A 131 -5.17 -11.92 -0.04
C ASP A 131 -4.67 -11.22 -1.31
N VAL A 132 -3.45 -10.66 -1.29
CA VAL A 132 -2.82 -10.04 -2.47
C VAL A 132 -2.55 -11.11 -3.53
N ALA A 133 -2.00 -12.26 -3.13
CA ALA A 133 -1.79 -13.39 -4.04
C ALA A 133 -3.09 -13.87 -4.68
N ALA A 134 -4.17 -13.97 -3.90
CA ALA A 134 -5.48 -14.38 -4.38
C ALA A 134 -6.09 -13.34 -5.36
N TYR A 135 -6.01 -12.05 -5.03
CA TYR A 135 -6.51 -10.96 -5.86
C TYR A 135 -5.87 -10.96 -7.25
N PHE A 136 -4.54 -11.06 -7.31
CA PHE A 136 -3.78 -11.09 -8.56
C PHE A 136 -3.71 -12.48 -9.21
N ARG A 137 -4.22 -13.52 -8.56
CA ARG A 137 -4.13 -14.94 -8.98
C ARG A 137 -2.68 -15.41 -9.20
N ARG A 138 -1.77 -14.96 -8.33
CA ARG A 138 -0.33 -15.20 -8.41
C ARG A 138 0.22 -15.58 -7.03
N PRO A 139 0.42 -16.88 -6.74
CA PRO A 139 0.87 -17.37 -5.43
C PRO A 139 2.16 -16.73 -4.93
N GLU A 140 3.08 -16.40 -5.84
CA GLU A 140 4.36 -15.76 -5.53
C GLU A 140 4.23 -14.37 -4.90
N LEU A 141 3.05 -13.72 -5.02
CA LEU A 141 2.79 -12.41 -4.40
C LEU A 141 2.37 -12.49 -2.94
N ALA A 142 2.34 -13.69 -2.36
CA ALA A 142 2.03 -13.86 -0.94
C ALA A 142 3.06 -13.17 -0.03
N ALA A 143 4.25 -12.83 -0.53
CA ALA A 143 5.28 -12.10 0.22
C ALA A 143 5.35 -10.59 -0.12
N ALA A 144 4.39 -10.06 -0.88
CA ALA A 144 4.39 -8.65 -1.31
C ALA A 144 4.04 -7.66 -0.19
N GLY A 145 3.60 -8.15 0.97
CA GLY A 145 3.23 -7.30 2.09
C GLY A 145 4.43 -6.64 2.76
N PHE A 146 4.19 -5.51 3.39
CA PHE A 146 5.12 -4.88 4.33
C PHE A 146 4.38 -4.45 5.60
N GLU A 147 5.13 -4.34 6.69
CA GLU A 147 4.71 -3.71 7.94
C GLU A 147 5.96 -3.05 8.56
N ILE A 148 5.88 -1.77 8.87
CA ILE A 148 6.98 -1.01 9.50
C ILE A 148 6.45 -0.15 10.63
N GLY A 149 7.26 0.05 11.66
CA GLY A 149 7.08 1.16 12.60
C GLY A 149 7.89 2.36 12.13
N LEU A 150 7.28 3.55 12.06
CA LEU A 150 7.91 4.77 11.57
C LEU A 150 7.82 5.86 12.63
N SER A 151 8.96 6.32 13.13
CA SER A 151 9.04 7.54 13.92
C SER A 151 9.06 8.76 13.02
N LEU A 152 8.23 9.75 13.34
CA LEU A 152 8.08 10.99 12.57
C LEU A 152 8.67 12.22 13.29
N ALA A 153 9.45 12.02 14.34
CA ALA A 153 10.03 13.10 15.13
C ALA A 153 10.92 14.07 14.31
N ALA A 154 11.51 13.59 13.20
CA ALA A 154 12.31 14.40 12.28
C ALA A 154 11.49 15.06 11.15
N VAL A 155 10.19 14.78 11.05
CA VAL A 155 9.32 15.23 9.96
C VAL A 155 8.49 16.43 10.43
N PRO A 156 8.62 17.62 9.82
CA PRO A 156 7.80 18.81 10.09
C PRO A 156 6.28 18.52 9.99
N PRO A 157 5.42 19.21 10.75
CA PRO A 157 3.98 19.03 10.61
C PRO A 157 3.56 19.49 9.21
N GLY A 158 2.61 18.79 8.60
CA GLY A 158 2.23 19.05 7.23
C GLY A 158 1.47 17.90 6.57
N ALA A 159 0.97 18.13 5.37
CA ALA A 159 0.34 17.10 4.56
C ALA A 159 1.36 16.48 3.60
N TYR A 160 1.44 15.16 3.58
CA TYR A 160 2.39 14.42 2.76
C TYR A 160 1.67 13.36 1.93
N GLU A 161 2.01 13.27 0.65
CA GLU A 161 1.69 12.11 -0.19
C GLU A 161 2.64 10.97 0.18
N VAL A 162 2.13 9.74 0.27
CA VAL A 162 2.95 8.56 0.50
C VAL A 162 3.32 7.91 -0.82
N VAL A 163 4.61 7.90 -1.12
CA VAL A 163 5.19 7.29 -2.33
C VAL A 163 6.18 6.21 -1.92
N PHE A 164 6.22 5.10 -2.63
CA PHE A 164 7.22 4.06 -2.42
C PHE A 164 8.32 4.19 -3.46
N LEU A 165 9.57 4.30 -3.04
CA LEU A 165 10.75 4.39 -3.90
C LEU A 165 11.56 3.09 -3.78
N ILE A 166 11.74 2.39 -4.89
CA ILE A 166 12.44 1.10 -4.97
C ILE A 166 13.82 1.35 -5.57
N ASP A 167 14.85 0.95 -4.83
CA ASP A 167 16.22 0.99 -5.30
C ASP A 167 16.46 -0.21 -6.23
N HIS A 168 16.88 0.04 -7.47
CA HIS A 168 17.19 -1.03 -8.41
C HIS A 168 18.48 -0.72 -9.19
N PRO A 169 19.32 -1.73 -9.52
CA PRO A 169 20.62 -1.50 -10.19
C PRO A 169 20.53 -0.76 -11.54
N GLN A 170 19.38 -0.84 -12.21
CA GLN A 170 19.13 -0.20 -13.51
C GLN A 170 18.51 1.21 -13.40
N GLY A 171 18.26 1.70 -12.19
CA GLY A 171 17.60 2.98 -11.93
C GLY A 171 16.57 2.86 -10.81
N ASP A 172 16.20 3.99 -10.22
CA ASP A 172 15.18 4.02 -9.18
C ASP A 172 13.78 3.93 -9.79
N TYR A 173 12.86 3.25 -9.10
CA TYR A 173 11.46 3.17 -9.50
C TYR A 173 10.54 3.65 -8.40
N PHE A 174 9.37 4.18 -8.74
CA PHE A 174 8.39 4.61 -7.75
C PHE A 174 7.00 4.02 -8.00
N CYS A 175 6.25 3.85 -6.90
CA CYS A 175 4.83 3.58 -6.92
C CYS A 175 4.09 4.57 -6.02
N GLU A 176 3.08 5.23 -6.56
CA GLU A 176 2.23 6.16 -5.81
C GLU A 176 1.14 5.36 -5.08
N SER A 177 1.11 5.42 -3.75
CA SER A 177 0.08 4.73 -2.97
C SER A 177 -1.33 5.32 -3.16
N GLY A 178 -1.39 6.55 -3.68
CA GLY A 178 -2.60 7.38 -3.75
C GLY A 178 -3.12 7.83 -2.38
N LYS A 179 -2.34 7.67 -1.31
CA LYS A 179 -2.72 8.04 0.07
C LYS A 179 -1.98 9.27 0.56
N ARG A 180 -2.60 9.95 1.53
CA ARG A 180 -2.02 11.15 2.15
C ARG A 180 -2.09 11.05 3.66
N ILE A 181 -0.98 11.30 4.33
CA ILE A 181 -0.95 11.45 5.78
C ILE A 181 -0.84 12.93 6.16
N ARG A 182 -1.36 13.30 7.33
CA ARG A 182 -1.11 14.62 7.93
C ARG A 182 -0.30 14.43 9.20
N VAL A 183 0.95 14.90 9.19
CA VAL A 183 1.78 14.96 10.39
C VAL A 183 1.33 16.15 11.22
N VAL A 184 1.00 15.90 12.48
CA VAL A 184 0.67 16.91 13.50
C VAL A 184 1.73 16.89 14.60
N GLU A 185 1.67 17.84 15.53
CA GLU A 185 2.44 17.77 16.78
C GLU A 185 1.95 16.57 17.60
#